data_AF-A0AAD9P8H1-F1
#
_entry.id   AF-A0AAD9P8H1-F1
#
_cell.length_a   1.000
_cell.length_b   1.000
_cell.length_c   1.000
_cell.angle_alpha   90.00
_cell.angle_beta   90.00
_cell.angle_gamma   90.00
#
_symmetry.space_group_name_H-M   'P 1'
#
loop_
_entity.id
_entity.type
_entity.pdbx_description
1 polymer ?
#
loop_
_entity_poly.entity_id
_entity_poly.type
_entity_poly.pdbx_seq_one_letter_code
_entity_poly.pdbx_strand_id
1 'polypeptide(L)'
;MVKQTSRKKPKKKRTPEDKGKVRITPDRGPSLGGITVTVSGLNFKKSVHCRFDKVVVTGNVRKGNKKAFCVAPMFARVGVVKVDVSVDGGRTYLPGIDYKLDADAAN
;
A
#
# COMPACT_ATOMS: atom_id res chain seq x y z
N MET A 1 32.36 -21.13 15.97
CA MET A 1 32.00 -20.08 14.99
C MET A 1 30.97 -20.68 14.03
N VAL A 2 29.76 -20.16 13.76
CA VAL A 2 29.39 -18.81 13.29
C VAL A 2 27.97 -18.47 13.78
N LYS A 3 27.79 -17.28 14.37
CA LYS A 3 26.49 -16.71 14.76
C LYS A 3 25.63 -16.47 13.50
N GLN A 4 24.54 -17.22 13.31
CA GLN A 4 23.49 -16.82 12.39
C GLN A 4 22.38 -16.11 13.16
N THR A 5 22.53 -14.78 13.26
CA THR A 5 21.52 -13.87 13.78
C THR A 5 20.29 -13.91 12.87
N SER A 6 19.17 -14.39 13.40
CA SER A 6 17.87 -14.44 12.75
C SER A 6 17.49 -13.08 12.14
N ARG A 7 17.31 -13.01 10.81
CA ARG A 7 16.71 -11.84 10.14
C ARG A 7 15.20 -11.84 10.41
N LYS A 8 14.85 -11.41 11.61
CA LYS A 8 13.48 -11.20 12.10
C LYS A 8 12.82 -10.16 11.20
N LYS A 9 12.01 -10.60 10.22
CA LYS A 9 11.09 -9.72 9.48
C LYS A 9 10.37 -8.83 10.50
N PRO A 10 10.32 -7.51 10.32
CA PRO A 10 9.74 -6.61 11.32
C PRO A 10 8.29 -7.02 11.58
N LYS A 11 8.01 -7.36 12.83
CA LYS A 11 6.68 -7.60 13.37
C LYS A 11 5.88 -6.31 13.13
N LYS A 12 5.02 -6.27 12.10
CA LYS A 12 3.99 -5.23 11.94
C LYS A 12 3.12 -5.29 13.20
N LYS A 13 3.42 -4.44 14.18
CA LYS A 13 2.71 -4.31 15.45
C LYS A 13 1.23 -4.11 15.10
N ARG A 14 0.37 -5.05 15.48
CA ARG A 14 -1.08 -4.88 15.42
C ARG A 14 -1.45 -3.95 16.58
N THR A 15 -1.55 -2.65 16.29
CA THR A 15 -2.08 -1.64 17.23
C THR A 15 -3.62 -1.74 17.27
N PRO A 16 -4.27 -1.52 18.44
CA PRO A 16 -5.69 -1.79 18.68
C PRO A 16 -6.71 -0.78 18.09
N GLU A 17 -6.42 -0.11 16.97
CA GLU A 17 -7.31 0.90 16.33
C GLU A 17 -8.10 0.31 15.13
N ASP A 18 -8.56 -0.94 15.27
CA ASP A 18 -9.14 -1.79 14.22
C ASP A 18 -10.64 -1.49 13.95
N LYS A 19 -10.99 -0.22 13.74
CA LYS A 19 -12.32 0.18 13.24
C LYS A 19 -12.17 1.08 12.02
N GLY A 20 -11.74 0.49 10.90
CA GLY A 20 -11.55 1.21 9.62
C GLY A 20 -10.25 0.87 8.86
N LYS A 21 -9.61 -0.26 9.17
CA LYS A 21 -8.30 -0.60 8.63
C LYS A 21 -8.40 -1.06 7.17
N VAL A 22 -7.69 -0.36 6.30
CA VAL A 22 -7.58 -0.67 4.88
C VAL A 22 -6.51 -1.76 4.69
N ARG A 23 -6.74 -2.68 3.76
CA ARG A 23 -5.78 -3.72 3.40
C ARG A 23 -5.36 -3.54 1.94
N ILE A 24 -4.07 -3.68 1.69
CA ILE A 24 -3.50 -3.69 0.34
C ILE A 24 -2.89 -5.06 0.07
N THR A 25 -3.17 -5.57 -1.13
CA THR A 25 -2.62 -6.84 -1.61
C THR A 25 -2.22 -6.67 -3.07
N PRO A 26 -0.95 -6.92 -3.43
CA PRO A 26 0.18 -7.24 -2.54
C PRO A 26 0.60 -6.05 -1.66
N ASP A 27 1.20 -6.30 -0.49
CA ASP A 27 1.81 -5.25 0.37
C ASP A 27 3.28 -4.97 0.03
N ARG A 28 3.73 -5.48 -1.11
CA ARG A 28 5.09 -5.32 -1.64
C ARG A 28 5.10 -5.35 -3.17
N GLY A 29 6.08 -4.69 -3.77
CA GLY A 29 6.31 -4.72 -5.22
C GLY A 29 7.59 -3.99 -5.63
N PRO A 30 7.93 -4.01 -6.92
CA PRO A 30 9.14 -3.38 -7.45
C PRO A 30 9.09 -1.86 -7.32
N SER A 31 10.25 -1.23 -7.09
CA SER A 31 10.40 0.22 -7.08
C SER A 31 10.16 0.83 -8.45
N LEU A 32 10.29 0.07 -9.56
CA LEU A 32 9.88 0.55 -10.89
C LEU A 32 8.38 0.85 -10.99
N GLY A 33 7.56 0.48 -10.01
CA GLY A 33 6.12 0.73 -10.07
C GLY A 33 5.43 -0.13 -11.14
N GLY A 34 4.28 0.33 -11.64
CA GLY A 34 3.50 -0.37 -12.67
C GLY A 34 2.70 -1.57 -12.16
N ILE A 35 2.78 -1.89 -10.87
CA ILE A 35 1.99 -2.98 -10.31
C ILE A 35 0.60 -2.52 -9.89
N THR A 36 -0.41 -3.35 -10.15
CA THR A 36 -1.77 -3.11 -9.66
C THR A 36 -1.90 -3.60 -8.23
N VAL A 37 -2.03 -2.69 -7.28
CA VAL A 37 -2.37 -3.02 -5.89
C VAL A 37 -3.88 -3.04 -5.71
N THR A 38 -4.37 -4.10 -5.08
CA THR A 38 -5.78 -4.22 -4.70
C THR A 38 -5.96 -3.73 -3.28
N VAL A 39 -6.71 -2.66 -3.14
CA VAL A 39 -7.09 -2.05 -1.86
C VAL A 39 -8.47 -2.59 -1.47
N SER A 40 -8.61 -3.19 -0.30
CA SER A 40 -9.87 -3.74 0.21
C SER A 40 -10.12 -3.28 1.64
N GLY A 41 -11.40 -3.17 2.03
CA GLY A 41 -11.79 -2.89 3.41
C GLY A 41 -12.70 -1.67 3.60
N LEU A 42 -13.01 -0.93 2.53
CA LEU A 42 -13.88 0.24 2.59
C LEU A 42 -15.04 0.15 1.60
N ASN A 43 -16.15 0.78 1.98
CA ASN A 43 -17.26 1.05 1.06
C ASN A 43 -16.88 2.20 0.13
N PHE A 44 -16.07 1.88 -0.88
CA PHE A 44 -15.71 2.79 -1.94
C PHE A 44 -16.96 3.15 -2.77
N LYS A 45 -17.44 4.39 -2.65
CA LYS A 45 -18.61 4.89 -3.41
C LYS A 45 -18.20 5.65 -4.68
N LYS A 46 -17.00 6.23 -4.70
CA LYS A 46 -16.43 7.06 -5.77
C LYS A 46 -14.98 6.66 -6.02
N SER A 47 -14.29 7.34 -6.94
CA SER A 47 -12.85 7.18 -7.21
C SER A 47 -12.02 7.26 -5.92
N VAL A 48 -10.96 6.46 -5.85
CA VAL A 48 -10.03 6.46 -4.72
C VAL A 48 -8.73 7.16 -5.08
N HIS A 49 -8.08 7.72 -4.08
CA HIS A 49 -6.75 8.29 -4.22
C HIS A 49 -5.83 7.53 -3.28
N CYS A 50 -4.88 6.80 -3.84
CA CYS A 50 -3.84 6.13 -3.08
C CYS A 50 -2.62 7.04 -3.08
N ARG A 51 -2.17 7.47 -1.91
CA ARG A 51 -0.97 8.26 -1.72
C ARG A 51 0.13 7.35 -1.23
N PHE A 52 1.12 7.12 -2.07
CA PHE A 52 2.33 6.40 -1.74
C PHE A 52 3.41 7.41 -1.38
N ASP A 53 3.65 7.61 -0.08
CA ASP A 53 4.59 8.59 0.48
C ASP A 53 4.24 10.05 0.05
N LYS A 54 4.89 10.57 -0.98
CA LYS A 54 4.62 11.89 -1.57
C LYS A 54 3.88 11.82 -2.92
N VAL A 55 3.70 10.62 -3.47
CA VAL A 55 3.10 10.43 -4.81
C VAL A 55 1.64 10.02 -4.67
N VAL A 56 0.72 10.86 -5.14
CA VAL A 56 -0.71 10.54 -5.16
C VAL A 56 -1.06 9.94 -6.51
N VAL A 57 -1.66 8.75 -6.49
CA VAL A 57 -2.20 8.07 -7.66
C VAL A 57 -3.71 7.93 -7.54
N THR A 58 -4.40 8.11 -8.66
CA THR A 58 -5.83 7.89 -8.73
C THR A 58 -6.09 6.42 -9.03
N GLY A 59 -6.85 5.76 -8.17
CA GLY A 59 -7.27 4.38 -8.33
C GLY A 59 -8.72 4.26 -8.77
N ASN A 60 -9.01 3.18 -9.47
CA ASN A 60 -10.35 2.83 -9.91
C ASN A 60 -11.03 1.92 -8.91
N VAL A 61 -12.31 2.16 -8.67
CA VAL A 61 -13.11 1.35 -7.74
C VAL A 61 -14.01 0.42 -8.53
N ARG A 62 -14.07 -0.86 -8.10
CA ARG A 62 -15.05 -1.79 -8.66
C ARG A 62 -16.42 -1.49 -8.05
N LYS A 63 -17.31 -0.84 -8.81
CA LYS A 63 -18.69 -0.61 -8.38
C LYS A 63 -19.34 -1.94 -7.97
N GLY A 64 -19.86 -2.02 -6.73
CA GLY A 64 -20.51 -3.22 -6.18
C GLY A 64 -19.62 -4.14 -5.33
N ASN A 65 -18.30 -3.96 -5.32
CA ASN A 65 -17.39 -4.71 -4.44
C ASN A 65 -16.51 -3.71 -3.68
N LYS A 66 -16.33 -3.89 -2.36
CA LYS A 66 -15.51 -3.06 -1.46
C LYS A 66 -14.00 -3.14 -1.75
N LYS A 67 -13.64 -3.01 -3.03
CA LYS A 67 -12.33 -3.21 -3.63
C LYS A 67 -12.02 -2.04 -4.57
N ALA A 68 -10.82 -1.52 -4.45
CA ALA A 68 -10.26 -0.55 -5.35
C ALA A 68 -8.92 -1.05 -5.90
N PHE A 69 -8.55 -0.55 -7.07
CA PHE A 69 -7.33 -0.89 -7.77
C PHE A 69 -6.55 0.40 -7.96
N CYS A 70 -5.36 0.45 -7.39
CA CYS A 70 -4.43 1.55 -7.56
C CYS A 70 -3.19 1.00 -8.27
N VAL A 71 -2.61 1.79 -9.17
CA VAL A 71 -1.34 1.43 -9.80
C VAL A 71 -0.22 2.09 -9.01
N ALA A 72 0.71 1.30 -8.49
CA ALA A 72 1.86 1.83 -7.77
C ALA A 72 2.75 2.63 -8.74
N PRO A 73 3.14 3.87 -8.41
CA PRO A 73 4.00 4.69 -9.27
C PRO A 73 5.46 4.23 -9.20
N MET A 74 6.28 4.73 -10.12
CA MET A 74 7.72 4.47 -10.11
C MET A 74 8.41 5.28 -8.99
N PHE A 75 9.29 4.63 -8.25
CA PHE A 75 10.13 5.20 -7.21
C PHE A 75 11.60 4.99 -7.55
N ALA A 76 12.40 6.06 -7.42
CA ALA A 76 13.86 5.99 -7.55
C ALA A 76 14.55 5.35 -6.32
N ARG A 77 13.78 4.87 -5.34
CA ARG A 77 14.29 4.33 -4.07
C ARG A 77 13.60 3.01 -3.73
N VAL A 78 14.34 2.16 -3.04
CA VAL A 78 13.86 0.90 -2.46
C VAL A 78 13.71 1.07 -0.96
N GLY A 79 12.77 0.35 -0.35
CA GLY A 79 12.51 0.44 1.09
C GLY A 79 11.03 0.40 1.45
N VAL A 80 10.72 0.77 2.69
CA VAL A 80 9.32 0.82 3.17
C VAL A 80 8.79 2.23 2.99
N VAL A 81 7.61 2.34 2.37
CA VAL A 81 6.87 3.59 2.19
C VAL A 81 5.51 3.49 2.84
N LYS A 82 4.95 4.61 3.30
CA LYS A 82 3.59 4.66 3.83
C LYS A 82 2.60 4.88 2.69
N VAL A 83 1.50 4.14 2.73
CA VAL A 83 0.43 4.22 1.73
C VAL A 83 -0.85 4.67 2.41
N ASP A 84 -1.19 5.94 2.23
CA ASP A 84 -2.43 6.50 2.70
C ASP A 84 -3.49 6.35 1.62
N VAL A 85 -4.71 5.96 1.99
CA VAL A 85 -5.80 5.78 1.03
C VAL A 85 -6.92 6.74 1.36
N SER A 86 -7.37 7.47 0.35
CA SER A 86 -8.53 8.33 0.43
C SER A 86 -9.66 7.79 -0.45
N VAL A 87 -10.85 7.72 0.11
CA VAL A 87 -12.07 7.26 -0.59
C VAL A 87 -13.03 8.37 -0.97
N ASP A 88 -12.74 9.58 -0.50
CA ASP A 88 -13.59 10.77 -0.64
C ASP A 88 -12.94 11.82 -1.58
N GLY A 89 -12.18 11.36 -2.57
CA GLY A 89 -11.54 12.25 -3.57
C GLY A 89 -10.36 13.08 -3.04
N GLY A 90 -9.72 12.67 -1.96
CA GLY A 90 -8.54 13.33 -1.36
C GLY A 90 -8.83 14.09 -0.06
N ARG A 91 -10.06 14.07 0.43
CA ARG A 91 -10.46 14.81 1.65
C ARG A 91 -9.99 14.14 2.94
N THR A 92 -10.07 12.81 3.01
CA THR A 92 -9.72 12.05 4.22
C THR A 92 -8.76 10.94 3.84
N TYR A 93 -7.56 11.01 4.39
CA TYR A 93 -6.55 9.96 4.28
C TYR A 93 -6.65 9.03 5.47
N LEU A 94 -6.80 7.74 5.18
CA LEU A 94 -6.80 6.68 6.16
C LEU A 94 -5.37 6.34 6.55
N PRO A 95 -5.16 5.76 7.76
CA PRO A 95 -3.84 5.54 8.31
C PRO A 95 -2.92 4.78 7.34
N GLY A 96 -1.75 5.37 7.10
CA GLY A 96 -0.76 4.89 6.17
C GLY A 96 -0.35 3.43 6.41
N ILE A 97 -0.54 2.60 5.39
CA ILE A 97 -0.16 1.18 5.40
C ILE A 97 1.28 1.07 4.94
N ASP A 98 2.11 0.29 5.63
CA ASP A 98 3.48 0.06 5.15
C ASP A 98 3.47 -0.82 3.90
N TYR A 99 3.99 -0.27 2.81
CA TYR A 99 4.19 -0.95 1.54
C TYR A 99 5.69 -1.07 1.26
N LYS A 100 6.13 -2.26 0.89
CA LYS A 100 7.55 -2.53 0.67
C LYS A 100 7.90 -2.44 -0.82
N LEU A 101 8.76 -1.49 -1.15
CA LEU A 101 9.40 -1.37 -2.45
C LEU A 101 10.65 -2.25 -2.46
N ASP A 102 10.59 -3.36 -3.18
CA ASP A 102 11.76 -4.17 -3.51
C ASP A 102 12.51 -3.55 -4.69
N ALA A 103 13.83 -3.73 -4.74
CA ALA A 103 14.60 -3.37 -5.92
C ALA A 103 14.06 -4.19 -7.09
N ASP A 104 13.96 -3.56 -8.25
CA ASP A 104 13.62 -4.28 -9.47
C ASP A 104 14.57 -5.46 -9.63
N ALA A 105 14.01 -6.66 -9.59
CA ALA A 105 14.73 -7.88 -9.92
C ALA A 105 14.63 -8.06 -11.44
N ALA A 106 15.23 -7.15 -12.20
CA ALA A 106 15.66 -7.46 -13.55
C ALA A 106 16.83 -8.44 -13.44
N ASN A 107 16.52 -9.73 -13.29
CA ASN A 107 17.44 -10.82 -13.62
C ASN A 107 16.70 -12.12 -13.94
#